data_AF-A0A6B2C9W8-F1
#
_entry.id   AF-A0A6B2C9W8-F1
#
_cell.length_a   1.000
_cell.length_b   1.000
_cell.length_c   1.000
_cell.angle_alpha   90.00
_cell.angle_beta   90.00
_cell.angle_gamma   90.00
#
_symmetry.space_group_name_H-M   'P 1'
#
loop_
_entity.id
_entity.type
_entity.pdbx_description
1 polymer ?
#
loop_
_entity_poly.entity_id
_entity_poly.type
_entity_poly.pdbx_seq_one_letter_code
_entity_poly.pdbx_strand_id
1 'polypeptide(L)'
;MLKRHDLVDKNIHMSVSSPLNRCDNRIDRYVRTALDEYNYDHVIILVDSEGEDPETIRRNIVEEHLRDIDNKLNKVSIIIAHPCLESILCKVMNLSGCETGTCHDIIRIIEQKIQRKYEKKMFQTLMIKELSRRLENVSNIDHFINYLPEELKKIIECFQRSHD
;
A
#
# COMPACT_ATOMS: atom_id res chain seq x y z
N MET A 1 3.27 -4.58 15.07
CA MET A 1 3.01 -5.97 14.63
C MET A 1 4.18 -6.51 13.82
N LEU A 2 4.47 -5.95 12.64
CA LEU A 2 5.52 -6.44 11.73
C LEU A 2 6.93 -6.46 12.35
N LYS A 3 7.36 -5.36 12.99
CA LYS A 3 8.65 -5.27 13.73
C LYS A 3 8.83 -6.32 14.82
N ARG A 4 7.75 -6.89 15.38
CA ARG A 4 7.83 -7.92 16.42
C ARG A 4 8.14 -9.31 15.86
N HIS A 5 7.92 -9.49 14.55
CA HIS A 5 8.13 -10.74 13.84
C HIS A 5 9.28 -10.61 12.84
N ASP A 6 10.17 -9.62 13.05
CA ASP A 6 11.34 -9.30 12.24
C ASP A 6 11.07 -9.18 10.73
N LEU A 7 9.83 -8.84 10.36
CA LEU A 7 9.42 -8.58 8.96
C LEU A 7 9.88 -7.22 8.44
N VAL A 8 10.14 -6.29 9.36
CA VAL A 8 10.53 -4.91 9.11
C VAL A 8 11.54 -4.57 10.19
N ASP A 9 12.65 -3.93 9.81
CA ASP A 9 13.70 -3.54 10.76
C ASP A 9 13.15 -2.65 11.89
N LYS A 10 13.64 -2.89 13.11
CA LYS A 10 13.17 -2.20 14.32
C LYS A 10 13.52 -0.71 14.31
N ASN A 11 14.60 -0.33 13.63
CA ASN A 11 15.12 1.02 13.50
C ASN A 11 14.52 1.81 12.34
N ILE A 12 13.62 1.22 11.55
CA ILE A 12 12.92 1.96 10.49
C ILE A 12 12.11 3.10 11.10
N HIS A 13 12.45 4.30 10.65
CA HIS A 13 11.68 5.52 10.85
C HIS A 13 10.69 5.67 9.70
N MET A 14 9.40 5.81 10.02
CA MET A 14 8.33 5.96 9.05
C MET A 14 7.51 7.20 9.37
N SER A 15 7.31 8.04 8.37
CA SER A 15 6.37 9.16 8.42
C SER A 15 5.29 8.93 7.36
N VAL A 16 4.04 9.22 7.71
CA VAL A 16 2.87 9.07 6.83
C VAL A 16 2.26 10.44 6.61
N SER A 17 2.17 10.87 5.35
CA SER A 17 1.52 12.13 5.00
C SER A 17 0.00 12.02 5.10
N SER A 18 -0.67 13.16 5.10
CA SER A 18 -2.12 13.19 4.86
C SER A 18 -2.44 12.64 3.46
N PRO A 19 -3.58 11.95 3.26
CA PRO A 19 -4.04 11.54 1.95
C PRO A 19 -4.23 12.73 1.02
N LEU A 20 -3.87 12.56 -0.26
CA LEU A 20 -4.00 13.57 -1.31
C LEU A 20 -4.81 13.00 -2.48
N ASN A 21 -5.42 13.89 -3.26
CA ASN A 21 -5.84 13.52 -4.61
C ASN A 21 -4.57 13.24 -5.43
N ARG A 22 -4.61 12.25 -6.32
CA ARG A 22 -3.44 11.86 -7.11
C ARG A 22 -2.94 12.93 -8.09
N CYS A 23 -3.75 13.94 -8.41
CA CYS A 23 -3.39 15.10 -9.23
C CYS A 23 -2.94 16.31 -8.39
N ASP A 24 -2.81 16.14 -7.07
CA ASP A 24 -2.46 17.22 -6.16
C ASP A 24 -0.96 17.54 -6.26
N ASN A 25 -0.64 18.79 -6.57
CA ASN A 25 0.76 19.24 -6.71
C ASN A 25 1.57 19.14 -5.40
N ARG A 26 0.93 18.91 -4.25
CA ARG A 26 1.63 18.65 -2.98
C ARG A 26 2.38 17.32 -2.97
N ILE A 27 2.09 16.41 -3.90
CA ILE A 27 2.84 15.14 -4.05
C ILE A 27 4.32 15.44 -4.30
N ASP A 28 4.64 16.30 -5.28
CA ASP A 28 6.02 16.73 -5.58
C ASP A 28 6.71 17.27 -4.32
N ARG A 29 6.05 18.19 -3.61
CA ARG A 29 6.59 18.76 -2.36
C ARG A 29 6.87 17.70 -1.31
N TYR A 30 5.96 16.76 -1.07
CA TYR A 30 6.19 15.71 -0.07
C TYR A 30 7.35 14.79 -0.45
N VAL A 31 7.47 14.43 -1.73
CA VAL A 31 8.56 13.57 -2.19
C VAL A 31 9.90 14.32 -2.08
N ARG A 32 9.99 15.57 -2.53
CA ARG A 32 11.21 16.39 -2.41
C ARG A 32 11.60 16.63 -0.97
N THR A 33 10.68 17.07 -0.12
CA THR A 33 10.98 17.28 1.30
C THR A 33 11.46 15.99 1.96
N ALA A 34 10.88 14.83 1.61
CA ALA A 34 11.37 13.54 2.11
C ALA A 34 12.81 13.23 1.62
N LEU A 35 13.10 13.39 0.34
CA LEU A 35 14.37 12.97 -0.26
C LEU A 35 15.52 13.99 -0.14
N ASP A 36 15.21 15.28 -0.04
CA ASP A 36 16.19 16.39 -0.08
C ASP A 36 16.41 16.99 1.31
N GLU A 37 15.32 17.20 2.08
CA GLU A 37 15.42 17.86 3.39
C GLU A 37 15.60 16.84 4.52
N TYR A 38 14.81 15.75 4.49
CA TYR A 38 14.84 14.73 5.55
C TYR A 38 15.73 13.53 5.23
N ASN A 39 16.28 13.44 4.01
CA ASN A 39 17.16 12.36 3.55
C ASN A 39 16.58 10.95 3.81
N TYR A 40 15.27 10.75 3.59
CA TYR A 40 14.71 9.40 3.62
C TYR A 40 15.35 8.54 2.54
N ASP A 41 15.65 7.28 2.89
CA ASP A 41 16.24 6.32 1.96
C ASP A 41 15.29 5.95 0.83
N HIS A 42 13.98 5.91 1.13
CA HIS A 42 12.95 5.48 0.20
C HIS A 42 11.62 6.21 0.45
N VAL A 43 10.87 6.48 -0.62
CA VAL A 43 9.51 7.03 -0.59
C VAL A 43 8.55 6.05 -1.24
N ILE A 44 7.44 5.78 -0.57
CA ILE A 44 6.37 4.92 -1.10
C ILE A 44 5.15 5.79 -1.39
N ILE A 45 4.71 5.79 -2.65
CA ILE A 45 3.45 6.42 -3.07
C ILE A 45 2.42 5.30 -3.22
N LEU A 46 1.49 5.22 -2.28
CA LEU A 46 0.34 4.33 -2.36
C LEU A 46 -0.84 5.09 -2.97
N VAL A 47 -1.32 4.63 -4.13
CA VAL A 47 -2.40 5.30 -4.87
C VAL A 47 -3.55 4.33 -5.15
N ASP A 48 -4.77 4.84 -5.02
CA ASP A 48 -5.97 4.14 -5.45
C ASP A 48 -6.18 4.37 -6.95
N SER A 49 -6.33 3.29 -7.74
CA SER A 49 -6.57 3.45 -9.18
C SER A 49 -7.98 3.92 -9.51
N GLU A 50 -8.93 3.74 -8.61
CA GLU A 50 -10.36 4.00 -8.81
C GLU A 50 -10.93 3.39 -10.12
N GLY A 51 -10.41 2.23 -10.53
CA GLY A 51 -10.82 1.53 -11.75
C GLY A 51 -10.12 1.98 -13.03
N GLU A 52 -9.20 2.94 -12.96
CA GLU A 52 -8.34 3.32 -14.09
C GLU A 52 -7.18 2.34 -14.28
N ASP A 53 -6.64 2.34 -15.50
CA ASP A 53 -5.50 1.52 -15.88
C ASP A 53 -4.26 1.88 -15.02
N PRO A 54 -3.70 0.91 -14.25
CA PRO A 54 -2.56 1.17 -13.38
C PRO A 54 -1.34 1.77 -14.08
N GLU A 55 -1.06 1.37 -15.32
CA GLU A 55 0.11 1.89 -16.05
C GLU A 55 -0.08 3.35 -16.46
N THR A 56 -1.30 3.74 -16.84
CA THR A 56 -1.67 5.14 -17.05
C THR A 56 -1.48 5.96 -15.77
N ILE A 57 -1.94 5.46 -14.61
CA ILE A 57 -1.77 6.15 -13.32
C ILE A 57 -0.28 6.30 -12.98
N ARG A 58 0.50 5.23 -13.14
CA ARG A 58 1.95 5.25 -12.89
C ARG A 58 2.64 6.32 -13.72
N ARG A 59 2.38 6.33 -15.03
CA ARG A 59 2.96 7.30 -15.95
C ARG A 59 2.59 8.73 -15.56
N ASN A 60 1.32 9.00 -15.26
CA ASN A 60 0.86 10.34 -14.88
C ASN A 60 1.55 10.82 -13.60
N ILE A 61 1.71 9.98 -12.58
CA ILE A 61 2.42 10.36 -11.36
C ILE A 61 3.88 10.72 -11.65
N VAL A 62 4.57 9.89 -12.45
CA VAL A 62 5.97 10.16 -12.82
C VAL A 62 6.07 11.48 -13.59
N GLU A 63 5.21 11.67 -14.58
CA GLU A 63 5.22 12.82 -15.47
C GLU A 63 4.76 14.14 -14.81
N GLU A 64 3.79 14.09 -13.90
CA GLU A 64 3.23 15.31 -13.31
C GLU A 64 3.92 15.69 -12.00
N HIS A 65 4.50 14.72 -11.28
CA HIS A 65 4.98 14.93 -9.91
C HIS A 65 6.43 14.55 -9.67
N LEU A 66 7.06 13.74 -10.54
CA LEU A 66 8.41 13.22 -10.28
C LEU A 66 9.43 13.57 -11.37
N ARG A 67 9.06 14.35 -12.40
CA ARG A 67 9.97 14.71 -13.51
C ARG A 67 11.29 15.35 -13.05
N ASP A 68 11.23 16.14 -12.00
CA ASP A 68 12.37 16.94 -11.53
C ASP A 68 13.27 16.22 -10.52
N ILE A 69 12.97 14.96 -10.18
CA ILE A 69 13.76 14.13 -9.25
C ILE A 69 14.32 12.89 -9.94
N ASP A 70 14.51 12.92 -11.27
CA ASP A 70 14.88 11.78 -12.11
C ASP A 70 16.10 11.00 -11.59
N ASN A 71 17.10 11.72 -11.07
CA ASN A 71 18.31 11.12 -10.47
C ASN A 71 18.07 10.36 -9.15
N LYS A 72 16.89 10.52 -8.54
CA LYS A 72 16.45 9.85 -7.30
C LYS A 72 15.20 9.00 -7.51
N LEU A 73 14.74 8.80 -8.74
CA LEU A 73 13.52 8.04 -9.03
C LEU A 73 13.62 6.58 -8.57
N ASN A 74 14.83 6.01 -8.53
CA ASN A 74 15.11 4.69 -7.96
C ASN A 74 14.79 4.57 -6.46
N LYS A 75 14.69 5.68 -5.73
CA LYS A 75 14.27 5.76 -4.32
C LYS A 75 12.76 5.89 -4.15
N VAL A 76 11.97 5.85 -5.23
CA VAL A 76 10.52 6.02 -5.19
C VAL A 76 9.82 4.76 -5.69
N SER A 77 8.98 4.18 -4.84
CA SER A 77 8.10 3.07 -5.21
C SER A 77 6.66 3.55 -5.35
N ILE A 78 6.08 3.44 -6.54
CA ILE A 78 4.65 3.70 -6.79
C ILE A 78 3.89 2.37 -6.73
N ILE A 79 3.04 2.23 -5.72
CA ILE A 79 2.21 1.05 -5.46
C ILE A 79 0.76 1.45 -5.72
N ILE A 80 0.13 0.74 -6.67
CA ILE A 80 -1.21 1.05 -7.13
C ILE A 80 -2.15 -0.03 -6.62
N ALA A 81 -3.17 0.38 -5.88
CA ALA A 81 -4.24 -0.50 -5.45
C ALA A 81 -5.33 -0.52 -6.53
N HIS A 82 -5.48 -1.66 -7.20
CA HIS A 82 -6.42 -1.82 -8.31
C HIS A 82 -7.43 -2.96 -8.05
N PRO A 83 -8.74 -2.73 -8.27
CA PRO A 83 -9.35 -1.48 -8.74
C PRO A 83 -9.45 -0.39 -7.65
N CYS A 84 -9.27 -0.73 -6.38
CA CYS A 84 -9.17 0.24 -5.28
C CYS A 84 -8.46 -0.30 -4.05
N LEU A 85 -8.25 0.51 -3.01
CA LEU A 85 -7.61 0.06 -1.76
C LEU A 85 -8.35 -1.12 -1.10
N GLU A 86 -9.67 -1.15 -1.15
CA GLU A 86 -10.49 -2.24 -0.63
C GLU A 86 -10.18 -3.59 -1.29
N SER A 87 -9.62 -3.62 -2.50
CA SER A 87 -9.17 -4.86 -3.15
C SER A 87 -8.09 -5.56 -2.31
N ILE A 88 -7.16 -4.81 -1.72
CA ILE A 88 -6.10 -5.34 -0.87
C ILE A 88 -6.71 -5.96 0.38
N LEU A 89 -7.66 -5.27 1.02
CA LEU A 89 -8.38 -5.79 2.19
C LEU A 89 -9.15 -7.07 1.83
N CYS A 90 -9.86 -7.08 0.71
CA CYS A 90 -10.56 -8.26 0.21
C CYS A 90 -9.62 -9.46 0.05
N LYS A 91 -8.44 -9.26 -0.57
CA LYS A 91 -7.42 -10.31 -0.73
C LYS A 91 -6.88 -10.78 0.62
N VAL A 92 -6.58 -9.86 1.54
CA VAL A 92 -6.15 -10.18 2.92
C VAL A 92 -7.23 -10.93 3.70
N MET A 93 -8.50 -10.72 3.40
CA MET A 93 -9.61 -11.49 3.99
C MET A 93 -9.82 -12.85 3.33
N ASN A 94 -9.03 -13.20 2.31
CA ASN A 94 -9.17 -14.41 1.49
C ASN A 94 -10.57 -14.59 0.91
N LEU A 95 -11.12 -13.50 0.37
CA LEU A 95 -12.40 -13.50 -0.33
C LEU A 95 -12.18 -13.72 -1.83
N SER A 96 -13.20 -14.23 -2.51
CA SER A 96 -13.19 -14.39 -3.97
C SER A 96 -13.61 -13.09 -4.67
N GLY A 97 -13.10 -12.84 -5.88
CA GLY A 97 -13.54 -11.72 -6.71
C GLY A 97 -12.88 -10.36 -6.40
N CYS A 98 -11.76 -10.36 -5.66
CA CYS A 98 -11.08 -9.11 -5.26
C CYS A 98 -10.34 -8.38 -6.38
N GLU A 99 -10.19 -9.01 -7.55
CA GLU A 99 -9.45 -8.48 -8.71
C GLU A 99 -10.36 -8.17 -9.90
N THR A 100 -11.66 -8.45 -9.75
CA THR A 100 -12.63 -8.37 -10.84
C THR A 100 -13.79 -7.47 -10.44
N GLY A 101 -14.18 -6.57 -11.34
CA GLY A 101 -15.31 -5.68 -11.13
C GLY A 101 -14.90 -4.31 -10.59
N THR A 102 -15.90 -3.56 -10.15
CA THR A 102 -15.71 -2.20 -9.65
C THR A 102 -15.34 -2.20 -8.17
N CYS A 103 -14.84 -1.07 -7.65
CA CYS A 103 -14.64 -0.92 -6.21
C CYS A 103 -15.95 -1.13 -5.41
N HIS A 104 -17.10 -0.78 -6.01
CA HIS A 104 -18.41 -1.01 -5.39
C HIS A 104 -18.70 -2.52 -5.21
N ASP A 105 -18.36 -3.34 -6.19
CA ASP A 105 -18.54 -4.79 -6.11
C ASP A 105 -17.67 -5.40 -5.00
N ILE A 106 -16.43 -4.94 -4.87
CA ILE A 106 -15.51 -5.34 -3.80
C ILE A 106 -16.03 -4.93 -2.43
N ILE A 107 -16.54 -3.70 -2.29
CA ILE A 107 -17.15 -3.23 -1.05
C ILE A 107 -18.32 -4.14 -0.66
N ARG A 108 -19.19 -4.53 -1.61
CA ARG A 108 -20.31 -5.45 -1.32
C ARG A 108 -19.83 -6.82 -0.83
N ILE A 109 -18.75 -7.36 -1.40
CA ILE A 109 -18.14 -8.62 -0.95
C ILE A 109 -17.65 -8.48 0.50
N ILE A 110 -16.98 -7.37 0.84
CA ILE A 110 -16.52 -7.08 2.20
C ILE A 110 -17.72 -6.95 3.15
N GLU A 111 -18.75 -6.20 2.76
CA GLU A 111 -19.98 -6.00 3.54
C GLU A 111 -20.69 -7.33 3.86
N GLN A 112 -20.78 -8.22 2.87
CA GLN A 112 -21.29 -9.58 3.06
C GLN A 112 -20.46 -10.37 4.07
N LYS A 113 -19.13 -10.24 4.04
CA LYS A 113 -18.26 -10.93 5.00
C LYS A 113 -18.41 -10.39 6.42
N ILE A 114 -18.52 -9.08 6.59
CA ILE A 114 -18.59 -8.44 7.91
C ILE A 114 -20.03 -8.28 8.44
N GLN A 115 -21.03 -8.64 7.63
CA GLN A 115 -22.47 -8.58 7.96
C GLN A 115 -22.94 -7.19 8.41
N ARG A 116 -22.35 -6.14 7.83
CA ARG A 116 -22.72 -4.74 8.06
C ARG A 116 -22.20 -3.85 6.94
N LYS A 117 -22.73 -2.63 6.85
CA LYS A 117 -22.24 -1.60 5.94
C LYS A 117 -20.77 -1.28 6.21
N TYR A 118 -20.00 -1.16 5.14
CA TYR A 118 -18.59 -0.80 5.20
C TYR A 118 -18.44 0.72 5.19
N GLU A 119 -17.57 1.22 6.07
CA GLU A 119 -17.19 2.63 6.12
C GLU A 119 -15.67 2.72 5.93
N LYS A 120 -15.17 3.67 5.14
CA LYS A 120 -13.73 3.81 4.83
C LYS A 120 -12.83 3.82 6.08
N LYS A 121 -13.30 4.41 7.18
CA LYS A 121 -12.60 4.43 8.48
C LYS A 121 -12.34 3.03 9.08
N MET A 122 -13.07 2.02 8.62
CA MET A 122 -12.91 0.63 9.06
C MET A 122 -11.75 -0.08 8.39
N PHE A 123 -11.22 0.44 7.27
CA PHE A 123 -10.15 -0.17 6.51
C PHE A 123 -8.98 -0.58 7.40
N GLN A 124 -8.42 0.38 8.14
CA GLN A 124 -7.25 0.16 8.99
C GLN A 124 -7.53 -0.91 10.06
N THR A 125 -8.67 -0.81 10.73
CA THR A 125 -9.05 -1.75 11.79
C THR A 125 -9.23 -3.17 11.24
N LEU A 126 -9.87 -3.32 10.08
CA LEU A 126 -10.08 -4.62 9.44
C LEU A 126 -8.76 -5.21 8.93
N MET A 127 -7.92 -4.39 8.29
CA MET A 127 -6.60 -4.79 7.83
C MET A 127 -5.74 -5.32 8.97
N ILE A 128 -5.60 -4.55 10.06
CA ILE A 128 -4.81 -4.95 11.23
C ILE A 128 -5.36 -6.23 11.85
N LYS A 129 -6.69 -6.30 12.04
CA LYS A 129 -7.33 -7.49 12.63
C LYS A 129 -7.04 -8.74 11.81
N GLU A 130 -7.21 -8.67 10.49
CA GLU A 130 -7.08 -9.84 9.63
C GLU A 130 -5.62 -10.26 9.43
N LEU A 131 -4.70 -9.30 9.26
CA LEU A 131 -3.27 -9.60 9.22
C LEU A 131 -2.79 -10.21 10.54
N SER A 132 -3.22 -9.68 11.70
CA SER A 132 -2.82 -10.22 13.01
C SER A 132 -3.34 -11.65 13.19
N ARG A 133 -4.63 -11.87 12.88
CA ARG A 133 -5.24 -13.20 12.93
C ARG A 133 -4.48 -14.21 12.08
N ARG A 134 -4.02 -13.82 10.89
CA ARG A 134 -3.27 -14.72 10.01
C ARG A 134 -1.86 -14.98 10.51
N LEU A 135 -1.20 -13.95 11.00
CA LEU A 135 0.15 -14.04 11.54
C LEU A 135 0.20 -15.01 12.74
N GLU A 136 -0.84 -15.02 13.58
CA GLU A 136 -0.98 -15.97 14.69
C GLU A 136 -1.16 -17.44 14.24
N ASN A 137 -1.65 -17.66 13.02
CA ASN A 137 -1.99 -18.99 12.51
C ASN A 137 -0.90 -19.60 11.60
N VAL A 138 0.19 -18.91 11.34
CA VAL A 138 1.31 -19.44 10.54
C VAL A 138 2.42 -19.98 11.43
N SER A 139 2.93 -21.16 11.08
CA SER A 139 4.11 -21.75 11.73
C SER A 139 5.43 -21.20 11.17
N ASN A 140 5.40 -20.62 9.97
CA ASN A 140 6.54 -20.02 9.29
C ASN A 140 6.17 -18.64 8.72
N ILE A 141 7.04 -17.67 8.93
CA ILE A 141 6.93 -16.31 8.44
C ILE A 141 6.96 -16.21 6.91
N ASP A 142 7.70 -17.08 6.22
CA ASP A 142 7.76 -17.12 4.75
C ASP A 142 6.38 -17.46 4.16
N HIS A 143 5.65 -18.34 4.85
CA HIS A 143 4.29 -18.70 4.45
C HIS A 143 3.33 -17.52 4.61
N PHE A 144 3.52 -16.70 5.63
CA PHE A 144 2.76 -15.45 5.79
C PHE A 144 3.08 -14.46 4.68
N ILE A 145 4.36 -14.24 4.35
CA ILE A 145 4.76 -13.34 3.26
C ILE A 145 4.16 -13.81 1.92
N ASN A 146 4.25 -15.10 1.62
CA ASN A 146 3.69 -15.67 0.39
C ASN A 146 2.18 -15.48 0.26
N TYR A 147 1.47 -15.44 1.40
CA TYR A 147 0.03 -15.19 1.46
C TYR A 147 -0.34 -13.73 1.18
N LEU A 148 0.56 -12.77 1.44
CA LEU A 148 0.23 -11.36 1.29
C LEU A 148 -0.09 -11.00 -0.17
N PRO A 149 -1.01 -10.05 -0.40
CA PRO A 149 -1.17 -9.44 -1.71
C PRO A 149 0.14 -8.81 -2.19
N GLU A 150 0.35 -8.79 -3.51
CA GLU A 150 1.55 -8.23 -4.14
C GLU A 150 1.83 -6.78 -3.74
N GLU A 151 0.78 -5.99 -3.51
CA GLU A 151 0.89 -4.61 -3.05
C GLU A 151 1.54 -4.54 -1.66
N LEU A 152 1.18 -5.44 -0.74
CA LEU A 152 1.77 -5.50 0.60
C LEU A 152 3.19 -6.10 0.58
N LYS A 153 3.45 -7.09 -0.29
CA LYS A 153 4.81 -7.62 -0.50
C LYS A 153 5.76 -6.52 -0.94
N LYS A 154 5.37 -5.72 -1.93
CA LYS A 154 6.16 -4.56 -2.40
C LYS A 154 6.44 -3.55 -1.28
N ILE A 155 5.47 -3.28 -0.41
CA ILE A 155 5.68 -2.42 0.76
C ILE A 155 6.73 -3.01 1.69
N ILE A 156 6.64 -4.32 2.00
CA ILE A 156 7.60 -5.00 2.88
C ILE A 156 9.00 -5.01 2.26
N GLU A 157 9.12 -5.31 0.96
CA GLU A 157 10.40 -5.26 0.25
C GLU A 157 11.04 -3.88 0.32
N CYS A 158 10.27 -2.79 0.19
CA CYS A 158 10.80 -1.44 0.34
C CYS A 158 11.39 -1.19 1.73
N PHE A 159 10.82 -1.81 2.76
CA PHE A 159 11.34 -1.73 4.13
C PHE A 159 12.56 -2.64 4.35
N GLN A 160 12.75 -3.69 3.56
CA GLN A 160 13.90 -4.59 3.69
C GLN A 160 15.13 -4.06 2.93
N ARG A 161 14.93 -3.39 1.79
CA ARG A 161 15.99 -2.84 0.93
C ARG A 161 16.77 -1.67 1.53
N SER A 162 16.34 -1.09 2.64
CA SER A 162 17.05 0.01 3.31
C SER A 162 18.36 -0.43 4.00
N HIS A 163 18.84 -1.65 3.76
CA HIS A 163 20.00 -2.26 4.42
C HIS A 163 21.11 -2.76 3.47
N ASP A 164 20.98 -2.55 2.15
CA ASP A 164 22.02 -2.89 1.17
C ASP A 164 22.87 -1.66 0.79
#